data_AF-A0A1M5TY88-F1
#
_entry.id   AF-A0A1M5TY88-F1
#
_cell.length_a   1.000
_cell.length_b   1.000
_cell.length_c   1.000
_cell.angle_alpha   90.00
_cell.angle_beta   90.00
_cell.angle_gamma   90.00
#
_symmetry.space_group_name_H-M   'P 1'
#
loop_
_entity.id
_entity.type
_entity.pdbx_description
1 polymer ?
#
loop_
_entity_poly.entity_id
_entity_poly.type
_entity_poly.pdbx_seq_one_letter_code
_entity_poly.pdbx_strand_id
1 'polypeptide(L)'
;MGILSRTGTADAAPHYSDNHIGEPAWSGASSDAFDKTMADQLERFIHSEAHRQGHNDQRNDRQPAPNLFHPDFLGGWPHRLWHDRYSLGFSTSRSNGR
;
A
#
# COMPACT_ATOMS: atom_id res chain seq x y z
N MET A 1 1.52 1.15 13.93
CA MET A 1 1.62 2.20 12.89
C MET A 1 2.89 1.87 12.15
N GLY A 2 2.76 1.47 10.89
CA GLY A 2 3.90 1.08 10.10
C GLY A 2 4.75 2.26 9.68
N ILE A 3 6.02 1.97 9.42
CA ILE A 3 7.01 2.88 8.89
C ILE A 3 7.36 2.36 7.50
N LEU A 4 7.02 3.16 6.49
CA LEU A 4 7.58 2.99 5.15
C LEU A 4 8.95 3.66 5.13
N SER A 5 10.00 2.88 4.90
CA SER A 5 11.37 3.40 4.81
C SER A 5 11.84 3.59 3.37
N ARG A 6 11.25 2.87 2.40
CA ARG A 6 11.59 2.96 0.98
C ARG A 6 10.40 2.61 0.08
N THR A 7 10.17 3.38 -0.98
CA THR A 7 9.22 3.06 -2.05
C THR A 7 9.74 1.90 -2.91
N GLY A 8 8.83 1.10 -3.46
CA GLY A 8 9.19 -0.02 -4.34
C GLY A 8 9.78 0.43 -5.67
N THR A 9 10.47 -0.49 -6.34
CA THR A 9 10.98 -0.35 -7.70
C THR A 9 10.26 -1.33 -8.62
N ALA A 10 10.59 -1.35 -9.91
CA ALA A 10 10.02 -2.34 -10.85
C ALA A 10 10.28 -3.79 -10.40
N ASP A 11 11.40 -4.04 -9.73
CA ASP A 11 11.88 -5.38 -9.40
C ASP A 11 11.80 -5.72 -7.92
N ALA A 12 11.37 -4.79 -7.07
CA ALA A 12 11.34 -4.97 -5.62
C ALA A 12 10.18 -4.25 -4.95
N ALA A 13 9.61 -4.90 -3.94
CA ALA A 13 8.58 -4.33 -3.09
C ALA A 13 9.12 -3.13 -2.28
N PRO A 14 8.24 -2.21 -1.84
CA PRO A 14 8.60 -1.22 -0.84
C PRO A 14 9.08 -1.88 0.46
N HIS A 15 9.88 -1.14 1.21
CA HIS A 15 10.37 -1.57 2.52
C HIS A 15 9.45 -1.00 3.60
N TYR A 16 8.76 -1.90 4.29
CA TYR A 16 7.74 -1.58 5.29
C TYR A 16 8.00 -2.36 6.56
N SER A 17 7.95 -1.70 7.71
CA SER A 17 7.99 -2.36 9.01
C SER A 17 6.86 -1.84 9.90
N ASP A 18 6.32 -2.67 10.77
CA ASP A 18 5.38 -2.23 11.79
C ASP A 18 5.80 -2.72 13.17
N ASN A 19 5.66 -1.86 14.17
CA ASN A 19 6.13 -2.13 15.53
C ASN A 19 5.38 -3.28 16.24
N HIS A 20 4.25 -3.74 15.70
CA HIS A 20 3.46 -4.83 16.28
C HIS A 20 3.63 -6.15 15.52
N ILE A 21 3.71 -6.10 14.19
CA ILE A 21 3.82 -7.32 13.36
C ILE A 21 5.26 -7.57 12.84
N GLY A 22 6.18 -6.65 13.07
CA GLY A 22 7.54 -6.71 12.55
C GLY A 22 7.61 -6.36 11.07
N GLU A 23 8.63 -6.90 10.39
CA GLU A 23 8.81 -6.76 8.96
C GLU A 23 8.13 -7.94 8.22
N PRO A 24 7.11 -7.70 7.38
CA PRO A 24 6.47 -8.76 6.64
C PRO A 24 7.40 -9.35 5.57
N ALA A 25 7.22 -10.62 5.22
CA ALA A 25 8.12 -11.35 4.33
C ALA A 25 8.22 -10.75 2.91
N TRP A 26 7.22 -9.99 2.48
CA TRP A 26 7.24 -9.29 1.20
C TRP A 26 8.03 -7.96 1.25
N SER A 27 8.31 -7.40 2.42
CA SER A 27 9.01 -6.11 2.56
C SER A 27 10.40 -6.18 1.92
N GLY A 28 10.66 -5.30 0.96
CA GLY A 28 11.92 -5.28 0.22
C GLY A 28 12.20 -6.53 -0.63
N ALA A 29 11.28 -7.49 -0.72
CA ALA A 29 11.46 -8.70 -1.49
C ALA A 29 11.49 -8.39 -3.00
N SER A 30 12.34 -9.12 -3.73
CA SER A 30 12.36 -9.06 -5.19
C SER A 30 11.10 -9.67 -5.79
N SER A 31 10.65 -9.16 -6.94
CA SER A 31 9.55 -9.73 -7.73
C SER A 31 9.75 -11.21 -8.06
N ASP A 32 11.00 -11.65 -8.23
CA ASP A 32 11.30 -13.04 -8.59
C ASP A 32 11.25 -13.99 -7.38
N ALA A 33 11.36 -13.45 -6.17
CA ALA A 33 11.24 -14.19 -4.92
C ALA A 33 9.79 -14.27 -4.41
N PHE A 34 8.84 -13.63 -5.11
CA PHE A 34 7.46 -13.54 -4.66
C PHE A 34 6.73 -14.86 -4.85
N ASP A 35 6.35 -15.48 -3.75
CA ASP A 35 5.45 -16.63 -3.75
C ASP A 35 3.99 -16.21 -3.53
N LYS A 36 3.09 -17.20 -3.62
CA LYS A 36 1.66 -16.97 -3.41
C LYS A 36 1.35 -16.44 -1.99
N THR A 37 2.08 -16.90 -0.98
CA THR A 37 1.86 -16.48 0.40
C THR A 37 2.20 -15.00 0.59
N MET A 38 3.32 -14.55 0.01
CA MET A 38 3.73 -13.16 -0.02
C MET A 38 2.72 -12.31 -0.80
N ALA A 39 2.22 -12.79 -1.94
CA ALA A 39 1.17 -12.13 -2.71
C ALA A 39 -0.11 -11.92 -1.89
N ASP A 40 -0.61 -12.97 -1.24
CA ASP A 40 -1.82 -12.90 -0.40
C ASP A 40 -1.63 -11.95 0.79
N GLN A 41 -0.45 -11.95 1.41
CA GLN A 41 -0.10 -11.02 2.50
C GLN A 41 -0.04 -9.57 2.01
N LEU A 42 0.61 -9.34 0.86
CA LEU A 42 0.73 -8.04 0.25
C LEU A 42 -0.65 -7.48 -0.13
N GLU A 43 -1.51 -8.31 -0.71
CA GLU A 43 -2.88 -7.92 -1.06
C GLU A 43 -3.65 -7.44 0.18
N ARG A 44 -3.64 -8.20 1.27
CA ARG A 44 -4.30 -7.82 2.54
C ARG A 44 -3.75 -6.51 3.12
N PHE A 45 -2.42 -6.33 3.04
CA PHE A 45 -1.78 -5.09 3.43
C PHE A 45 -2.32 -3.92 2.59
N ILE A 46 -2.29 -4.01 1.26
CA ILE A 46 -2.75 -2.94 0.37
C ILE A 46 -4.22 -2.59 0.64
N HIS A 47 -5.08 -3.60 0.82
CA HIS A 47 -6.50 -3.40 1.10
C HIS A 47 -6.75 -2.53 2.34
N SER A 48 -6.00 -2.78 3.41
CA SER A 48 -6.19 -2.10 4.69
C SER A 48 -5.47 -0.75 4.70
N GLU A 49 -4.21 -0.72 4.31
CA GLU A 49 -3.34 0.44 4.49
C GLU A 49 -3.65 1.55 3.49
N ALA A 50 -3.87 1.22 2.21
CA ALA A 50 -4.18 2.23 1.19
C ALA A 50 -5.52 2.92 1.52
N HIS A 51 -6.54 2.14 1.92
CA HIS A 51 -7.83 2.69 2.33
C HIS A 51 -7.70 3.58 3.58
N ARG A 52 -6.98 3.12 4.61
CA ARG A 52 -6.73 3.90 5.84
C ARG A 52 -6.01 5.21 5.52
N GLN A 53 -5.02 5.18 4.62
CA GLN A 53 -4.26 6.35 4.23
C GLN A 53 -5.14 7.35 3.46
N GLY A 54 -5.90 6.89 2.46
CA GLY A 54 -6.83 7.76 1.73
C GLY A 54 -7.86 8.42 2.63
N HIS A 55 -8.43 7.67 3.58
CA HIS A 55 -9.34 8.21 4.58
C HIS A 55 -8.68 9.29 5.46
N ASN A 56 -7.47 9.03 5.94
CA ASN A 56 -6.72 9.98 6.78
C ASN A 56 -6.32 11.23 6.00
N ASP A 57 -5.87 11.09 4.76
CA ASP A 57 -5.48 12.23 3.93
C ASP A 57 -6.68 13.12 3.64
N GLN A 58 -7.84 12.54 3.31
CA GLN A 58 -9.06 13.33 3.15
C GLN A 58 -9.45 14.04 4.45
N ARG A 59 -9.41 13.34 5.59
CA ARG A 59 -9.84 13.91 6.88
C ARG A 59 -8.94 15.07 7.33
N ASN A 60 -7.66 15.02 6.96
CA ASN A 60 -6.67 16.01 7.33
C ASN A 60 -6.38 17.03 6.21
N ASP A 61 -7.20 17.05 5.15
CA ASP A 61 -7.04 17.93 3.98
C ASP A 61 -5.63 17.88 3.36
N ARG A 62 -5.07 16.67 3.26
CA ARG A 62 -3.75 16.42 2.68
C ARG A 62 -3.88 16.07 1.21
N GLN A 63 -2.90 16.51 0.43
CA GLN A 63 -2.78 16.07 -0.96
C GLN A 63 -2.48 14.56 -1.03
N PRO A 64 -2.96 13.87 -2.08
CA PRO A 64 -2.69 12.47 -2.27
C PRO A 64 -1.19 12.14 -2.26
N ALA A 65 -0.82 11.17 -1.44
CA ALA A 65 0.54 10.65 -1.44
C ALA A 65 0.83 9.86 -2.73
N PRO A 66 2.09 9.88 -3.21
CA PRO A 66 2.50 9.04 -4.34
C PRO A 66 2.32 7.54 -4.00
N ASN A 67 2.05 6.74 -5.03
CA ASN A 67 1.88 5.29 -4.89
C ASN A 67 3.19 4.64 -4.41
N LEU A 68 3.09 3.71 -3.47
CA LEU A 68 4.24 3.04 -2.88
C LEU A 68 4.86 1.98 -3.80
N PHE A 69 4.07 1.47 -4.74
CA PHE A 69 4.47 0.40 -5.64
C PHE A 69 4.77 0.96 -7.03
N HIS A 70 5.82 0.45 -7.66
CA HIS A 70 6.12 0.78 -9.05
C HIS A 70 5.04 0.21 -9.98
N PRO A 71 4.65 0.92 -11.08
CA PRO A 71 3.64 0.43 -12.03
C PRO A 71 3.96 -0.92 -12.69
N ASP A 72 5.25 -1.28 -12.78
CA ASP A 72 5.68 -2.54 -13.40
C ASP A 72 5.88 -3.68 -12.38
N PHE A 73 5.90 -3.37 -11.08
CA PHE A 73 6.14 -4.37 -10.03
C PHE A 73 5.04 -5.42 -10.02
N LEU A 74 5.42 -6.71 -10.12
CA LEU A 74 4.51 -7.85 -10.23
C LEU A 74 3.44 -7.66 -11.32
N GLY A 75 3.80 -7.10 -12.48
CA GLY A 75 2.84 -6.83 -13.55
C GLY A 75 1.82 -5.72 -13.21
N GLY A 76 2.15 -4.90 -12.21
CA GLY A 76 1.43 -3.69 -11.84
C GLY A 76 0.14 -3.88 -11.05
N TRP A 77 -0.21 -5.11 -10.67
CA TRP A 77 -1.40 -5.34 -9.84
C TRP A 77 -1.30 -4.64 -8.47
N PRO A 78 -0.13 -4.57 -7.78
CA PRO A 78 -0.03 -3.88 -6.49
C PRO A 78 -0.28 -2.38 -6.64
N HIS A 79 0.28 -1.77 -7.70
CA HIS A 79 0.10 -0.36 -8.00
C HIS A 79 -1.38 -0.02 -8.25
N ARG A 80 -2.05 -0.79 -9.12
CA ARG A 80 -3.48 -0.58 -9.43
C ARG A 80 -4.35 -0.77 -8.19
N LEU A 81 -4.13 -1.85 -7.44
CA LEU A 81 -4.90 -2.13 -6.22
C LEU A 81 -4.71 -1.05 -5.16
N TRP A 82 -3.49 -0.54 -4.98
CA TRP A 82 -3.22 0.57 -4.06
C TRP A 82 -4.01 1.82 -4.45
N HIS A 83 -3.95 2.20 -5.74
CA HIS A 83 -4.69 3.35 -6.25
C HIS A 83 -6.19 3.22 -6.00
N ASP A 84 -6.78 2.05 -6.30
CA ASP A 84 -8.21 1.80 -6.14
C ASP A 84 -8.65 1.89 -4.67
N ARG A 85 -7.90 1.23 -3.78
CA ARG A 85 -8.20 1.21 -2.34
C ARG A 85 -7.98 2.58 -1.69
N TYR A 86 -6.93 3.29 -2.08
CA TYR A 86 -6.69 4.67 -1.66
C TYR A 86 -7.83 5.59 -2.07
N SER A 87 -8.22 5.56 -3.35
CA SER A 87 -9.30 6.38 -3.89
C SER A 87 -10.64 6.10 -3.21
N LEU A 88 -10.91 4.83 -2.89
CA LEU A 88 -12.08 4.44 -2.10
C LEU A 88 -12.05 5.05 -0.70
N GLY A 89 -10.93 4.96 0.02
CA GLY A 89 -10.80 5.55 1.36
C GLY A 89 -10.96 7.08 1.33
N PHE A 90 -10.35 7.73 0.35
CA PHE A 90 -10.40 9.18 0.16
C PHE A 90 -11.83 9.67 -0.15
N SER A 91 -12.55 8.98 -1.03
CA SER A 91 -13.92 9.34 -1.41
C SER A 91 -14.96 9.04 -0.32
N THR A 92 -14.86 7.88 0.36
CA THR A 92 -15.82 7.44 1.39
C THR A 92 -15.88 8.39 2.58
N SER A 93 -14.75 9.02 2.92
CA SER A 93 -14.69 10.00 4.00
C SER A 93 -15.50 11.28 3.69
N ARG A 94 -15.63 11.64 2.41
CA ARG A 94 -16.41 12.82 1.98
C ARG A 94 -17.92 12.65 2.16
N SER A 95 -18.42 11.41 2.15
CA SER A 95 -19.85 11.11 2.30
C SER A 95 -20.35 11.07 3.74
N ASN A 96 -19.46 10.90 4.73
CA ASN A 96 -19.84 10.81 6.15
C ASN A 96 -19.68 12.14 6.92
N GLY A 97 -19.45 13.25 6.22
CA GLY A 97 -19.27 14.59 6.79
C GLY A 97 -20.44 15.55 6.55
N ARG A 98 -21.69 15.07 6.64
CA ARG A 98 -22.91 15.91 6.63
C ARG A 98 -23.78 15.67 7.84
#